data_AF-A0A6J4IXF6-F1
#
_entry.id   AF-A0A6J4IXF6-F1
#
_cell.length_a   1.000
_cell.length_b   1.000
_cell.length_c   1.000
_cell.angle_alpha   90.00
_cell.angle_beta   90.00
_cell.angle_gamma   90.00
#
_symmetry.space_group_name_H-M   'P 1'
#
loop_
_entity.id
_entity.type
_entity.pdbx_description
1 polymer ?
#
loop_
_entity_poly.entity_id
_entity_poly.type
_entity_poly.pdbx_seq_one_letter_code
_entity_poly.pdbx_strand_id
1 'polypeptide(L)'
;MDVRTFGLPIAPHDCTGPVVWAAGVHLSLNAPNTLIQEVVRAFFTGWYTELVSGLPVVEGGSVRLSGAPGLGVALLPSLRDRPDAVVRRTDLTP
;
A
#
# COMPACT_ATOMS: atom_id res chain seq x y z
N MET A 1 -18.31 -13.62 0.53
CA MET A 1 -19.17 -13.27 1.69
C MET A 1 -18.77 -11.88 2.15
N ASP A 2 -19.72 -10.95 2.22
CA ASP A 2 -19.46 -9.62 2.77
C ASP A 2 -19.67 -9.67 4.30
N VAL A 3 -18.62 -9.44 5.08
CA VAL A 3 -18.72 -9.46 6.55
C VAL A 3 -19.57 -8.31 7.09
N ARG A 4 -19.77 -7.24 6.31
CA ARG A 4 -20.63 -6.11 6.66
C ARG A 4 -22.08 -6.53 6.86
N THR A 5 -22.61 -7.50 6.09
CA THR A 5 -24.01 -7.96 6.25
C THR A 5 -24.25 -8.66 7.59
N PHE A 6 -23.19 -9.03 8.30
CA PHE A 6 -23.24 -9.57 9.66
C PHE A 6 -22.99 -8.50 10.74
N GLY A 7 -22.91 -7.22 10.35
CA GLY A 7 -22.62 -6.11 11.27
C GLY A 7 -21.17 -6.08 11.77
N LEU A 8 -20.26 -6.81 11.13
CA LEU A 8 -18.87 -6.93 11.58
C LEU A 8 -17.96 -5.91 10.88
N PRO A 9 -17.03 -5.28 11.61
CA PRO A 9 -16.03 -4.40 11.03
C PRO A 9 -14.91 -5.17 10.33
N ILE A 10 -14.11 -4.45 9.52
CA ILE A 10 -12.85 -4.94 8.97
C ILE A 10 -11.66 -4.09 9.44
N ALA A 11 -10.48 -4.70 9.45
CA ALA A 11 -9.20 -4.03 9.65
C ALA A 11 -8.19 -4.59 8.64
N PRO A 12 -7.90 -3.89 7.53
CA PRO A 12 -6.93 -4.36 6.54
C PRO A 12 -5.52 -4.48 7.15
N HIS A 13 -4.90 -5.65 6.96
CA HIS A 13 -3.60 -5.99 7.53
C HIS A 13 -2.44 -5.31 6.78
N ASP A 14 -1.46 -4.82 7.55
CA ASP A 14 -0.15 -4.36 7.07
C ASP A 14 0.96 -4.71 8.07
N CYS A 15 1.94 -5.48 7.60
CA CYS A 15 3.29 -5.59 8.17
C CYS A 15 4.17 -6.18 7.06
N THR A 16 3.98 -5.66 5.85
CA THR A 16 4.38 -6.35 4.62
C THR A 16 5.20 -5.45 3.72
N GLY A 17 4.59 -4.85 2.69
CA GLY A 17 5.23 -3.97 1.74
C GLY A 17 4.37 -2.76 1.40
N PRO A 18 4.98 -1.71 0.81
CA PRO A 18 4.31 -0.41 0.64
C PRO A 18 3.13 -0.44 -0.32
N VAL A 19 3.12 -1.38 -1.28
CA VAL A 19 2.03 -1.55 -2.26
C VAL A 19 0.78 -2.12 -1.60
N VAL A 20 0.94 -3.15 -0.75
CA VAL A 20 -0.17 -3.74 0.01
C VAL A 20 -0.73 -2.70 0.97
N TRP A 21 0.13 -1.94 1.64
CA TRP A 21 -0.31 -0.87 2.53
C TRP A 21 -1.16 0.17 1.77
N ALA A 22 -0.67 0.72 0.66
CA ALA A 22 -1.43 1.68 -0.14
C ALA A 22 -2.80 1.12 -0.59
N ALA A 23 -2.84 -0.13 -1.07
CA ALA A 23 -4.08 -0.81 -1.43
C ALA A 23 -5.02 -1.01 -0.22
N GLY A 24 -4.46 -1.32 0.95
CA GLY A 24 -5.18 -1.40 2.22
C GLY A 24 -5.85 -0.07 2.57
N VAL A 25 -5.11 1.05 2.46
CA VAL A 25 -5.68 2.39 2.68
C VAL A 25 -6.84 2.69 1.71
N HIS A 26 -6.70 2.33 0.42
CA HIS A 26 -7.80 2.45 -0.55
C HIS A 26 -9.03 1.65 -0.11
N LEU A 27 -8.84 0.40 0.34
CA LEU A 27 -9.92 -0.43 0.87
C LEU A 27 -10.54 0.20 2.12
N SER A 28 -9.73 0.69 3.06
CA SER A 28 -10.18 1.33 4.29
C SER A 28 -11.02 2.58 4.04
N LEU A 29 -10.66 3.38 3.03
CA LEU A 29 -11.40 4.59 2.66
C LEU A 29 -12.69 4.28 1.88
N ASN A 30 -12.74 3.14 1.18
CA ASN A 30 -13.92 2.71 0.44
C ASN A 30 -14.94 1.96 1.31
N ALA A 31 -14.47 1.07 2.19
CA ALA A 31 -15.32 0.19 2.97
C ALA A 31 -15.92 0.96 4.17
N PRO A 32 -17.26 1.09 4.25
CA PRO A 32 -17.90 1.89 5.30
C PRO A 32 -17.82 1.25 6.69
N ASN A 33 -17.43 -0.02 6.79
CA ASN A 33 -17.26 -0.77 8.04
C ASN A 33 -15.78 -0.95 8.44
N THR A 34 -14.88 -0.13 7.90
CA THR A 34 -13.48 -0.11 8.35
C THR A 34 -13.41 0.39 9.78
N LEU A 35 -12.76 -0.39 10.65
CA LEU A 35 -12.50 -0.02 12.05
C LEU A 35 -11.19 0.76 12.18
N ILE A 36 -10.10 0.18 11.67
CA ILE A 36 -8.76 0.76 11.68
C ILE A 36 -7.99 0.30 10.44
N GLN A 37 -6.94 1.03 10.10
CA GLN A 37 -5.93 0.61 9.14
C GLN A 37 -4.63 0.32 9.89
N GLU A 38 -4.12 -0.89 9.78
CA GLU A 38 -2.81 -1.25 10.33
C GLU A 38 -1.70 -0.49 9.56
N VAL A 39 -0.69 -0.02 10.29
CA VAL A 39 0.50 0.64 9.76
C VAL A 39 1.71 0.32 10.64
N VAL A 40 2.90 0.23 10.05
CA VAL A 40 4.15 0.10 10.82
C VAL A 40 5.01 1.34 10.65
N ARG A 41 5.12 2.16 11.72
CA ARG A 41 5.86 3.43 11.71
C ARG A 41 7.28 3.31 11.17
N ALA A 42 8.02 2.30 11.63
CA ALA A 42 9.40 2.08 11.19
C ALA A 42 9.51 1.74 9.70
N PHE A 43 8.45 1.23 9.06
CA PHE A 43 8.47 0.84 7.66
C PHE A 43 8.24 2.05 6.76
N PHE A 44 7.17 2.81 7.01
CA PHE A 44 6.83 3.96 6.15
C PHE A 44 7.72 5.18 6.34
N THR A 45 8.41 5.33 7.48
CA THR A 45 9.48 6.32 7.65
C THR A 45 10.87 5.76 7.32
N GLY A 46 10.96 4.48 6.96
CA GLY A 46 12.21 3.77 6.70
C GLY A 46 12.16 3.12 5.33
N TRP A 47 12.42 1.81 5.29
CA TRP A 47 12.73 1.09 4.05
C TRP A 47 11.65 1.16 2.95
N TYR A 48 10.40 1.49 3.26
CA TYR A 48 9.39 1.74 2.21
C TYR A 48 9.82 2.89 1.27
N THR A 49 10.49 3.92 1.79
CA THR A 49 10.95 5.08 1.01
C THR A 49 12.09 4.74 0.06
N GLU A 50 12.76 3.59 0.26
CA GLU A 50 13.82 3.09 -0.61
C GLU A 50 13.27 2.28 -1.79
N LEU A 51 11.97 1.95 -1.78
CA LEU A 51 11.34 1.11 -2.79
C LEU A 51 10.33 1.85 -3.66
N VAL A 52 9.55 2.76 -3.06
CA VAL A 52 8.48 3.46 -3.76
C VAL A 52 8.46 4.96 -3.47
N SER A 53 7.85 5.70 -4.38
CA SER A 53 7.38 7.08 -4.17
C SER A 53 5.87 7.11 -3.91
N GLY A 54 5.37 8.20 -3.33
CA GLY A 54 3.92 8.44 -3.19
C GLY A 54 3.24 7.71 -2.03
N LEU A 55 3.99 7.33 -0.99
CA LEU A 55 3.43 6.64 0.19
C LEU A 55 2.23 7.39 0.81
N PRO A 56 1.27 6.66 1.39
CA PRO A 56 0.24 7.26 2.25
C PRO A 56 0.86 8.14 3.35
N VAL A 57 0.18 9.25 3.67
CA VAL A 57 0.64 10.21 4.69
C VAL A 57 -0.06 9.91 6.00
N VAL A 58 0.72 9.72 7.06
CA VAL A 58 0.21 9.55 8.43
C VAL A 58 0.35 10.87 9.18
N GLU A 59 -0.76 11.43 9.65
CA GLU A 59 -0.80 12.70 10.39
C GLU A 59 -1.95 12.67 11.40
N GLY A 60 -1.71 13.15 12.63
CA GLY A 60 -2.74 13.21 13.67
C GLY A 60 -3.35 11.84 14.03
N GLY A 61 -2.59 10.74 13.90
CA GLY A 61 -3.09 9.38 14.13
C GLY A 61 -4.00 8.83 13.02
N SER A 62 -4.14 9.54 11.90
CA SER A 62 -4.90 9.12 10.73
C SER A 62 -4.00 8.94 9.51
N VAL A 63 -4.46 8.16 8.53
CA VAL A 63 -3.75 7.97 7.25
C VAL A 63 -4.59 8.51 6.09
N ARG A 64 -3.94 9.13 5.11
CA ARG A 64 -4.57 9.62 3.88
C ARG A 64 -3.72 9.30 2.64
N LEU A 65 -4.38 9.25 1.49
CA LEU A 65 -3.72 9.12 0.18
C LEU A 65 -3.35 10.50 -0.39
N SER A 66 -2.45 10.51 -1.37
CA SER A 66 -1.97 11.71 -2.06
C SER A 66 -2.96 12.28 -3.10
N GLY A 67 -4.01 11.53 -3.46
CA GLY A 67 -4.97 11.90 -4.51
C GLY A 67 -4.49 11.59 -5.94
N ALA A 68 -3.28 11.03 -6.10
CA ALA A 68 -2.78 10.58 -7.39
C ALA A 68 -3.61 9.39 -7.95
N PRO A 69 -3.75 9.26 -9.28
CA PRO A 69 -4.49 8.14 -9.89
C PRO A 69 -3.94 6.76 -9.53
N GLY A 70 -4.82 5.75 -9.58
CA GLY A 70 -4.47 4.37 -9.28
C GLY A 70 -4.12 4.18 -7.79
N LEU A 71 -3.09 3.39 -7.50
CA LEU A 71 -2.64 3.17 -6.12
C LEU A 71 -1.99 4.42 -5.49
N GLY A 72 -1.58 5.39 -6.29
CA GLY A 72 -0.86 6.58 -5.83
C GLY A 72 0.60 6.34 -5.45
N VAL A 73 1.07 5.08 -5.52
CA VAL A 73 2.47 4.68 -5.34
C VAL A 73 3.08 4.16 -6.64
N ALA A 74 4.39 4.37 -6.80
CA ALA A 74 5.15 3.82 -7.91
C ALA A 74 6.52 3.32 -7.43
N LEU A 75 6.99 2.19 -7.97
CA LEU A 75 8.36 1.72 -7.75
C LEU A 75 9.35 2.82 -8.15
N LEU A 76 10.41 3.02 -7.37
CA LEU A 76 11.47 3.95 -7.75
C LEU A 76 12.13 3.50 -9.06
N PRO A 77 12.49 4.43 -9.97
CA PRO A 77 13.08 4.08 -11.26
C PRO A 77 14.35 3.22 -11.12
N SER A 78 15.20 3.56 -10.15
CA SER A 78 16.46 2.87 -9.85
C SER A 78 16.30 1.50 -9.21
N LEU A 79 15.08 1.12 -8.80
CA LEU A 79 14.86 -0.13 -8.08
C LEU A 79 15.25 -1.35 -8.94
N ARG A 80 15.05 -1.25 -10.25
CA ARG A 80 15.38 -2.30 -11.22
C ARG A 80 16.89 -2.45 -11.44
N ASP A 81 17.65 -1.39 -11.15
CA ASP A 81 19.10 -1.32 -11.38
C ASP A 81 19.91 -1.80 -10.16
N ARG A 82 19.23 -2.16 -9.06
CA ARG A 82 19.92 -2.63 -7.86
C ARG A 82 20.63 -3.97 -8.12
N PRO A 83 21.84 -4.19 -7.56
CA PRO A 83 22.60 -5.41 -7.77
C PRO A 83 21.92 -6.68 -7.23
N ASP A 84 20.98 -6.54 -6.29
CA ASP A 84 20.20 -7.62 -5.69
C ASP A 84 18.83 -7.84 -6.37
N ALA A 85 18.47 -7.06 -7.39
CA ALA A 85 17.19 -7.19 -8.07
C ALA A 85 17.18 -8.35 -9.08
N VAL A 86 16.22 -9.27 -8.94
CA VAL A 86 15.94 -10.31 -9.94
C VAL A 86 14.72 -9.90 -10.76
N VAL A 87 14.93 -9.49 -12.01
CA VAL A 87 13.86 -9.06 -12.91
C VAL A 87 13.53 -10.18 -13.91
N ARG A 88 12.27 -10.62 -13.92
CA ARG A 88 11.74 -11.57 -14.91
C ARG A 88 10.71 -10.88 -15.77
N ARG A 89 10.81 -11.03 -17.09
CA ARG A 89 9.90 -10.44 -18.08
C ARG A 89 9.37 -11.53 -18.99
N THR A 90 8.08 -11.46 -19.30
CA THR A 90 7.43 -12.27 -20.32
C THR A 90 6.78 -11.30 -21.29
N ASP A 91 7.15 -11.39 -22.55
CA ASP A 91 6.54 -10.63 -23.63
C ASP A 91 5.69 -11.58 -24.47
N LEU A 92 4.66 -11.04 -25.11
CA LEU A 92 4.02 -11.73 -26.22
C LEU A 92 5.05 -11.77 -27.35
N THR A 93 5.81 -12.86 -27.44
CA THR A 93 6.47 -13.21 -28.70
C THR A 93 5.36 -13.35 -29.74
N PRO A 94 5.49 -12.80 -30.96
CA PRO A 94 4.52 -13.05 -32.02
C PRO A 94 4.25 -14.55 -32.23
#